data_AF-A0A0M2S417-F1
#
_entry.id   AF-A0A0M2S417-F1
#
_cell.length_a   1.000
_cell.length_b   1.000
_cell.length_c   1.000
_cell.angle_alpha   90.00
_cell.angle_beta   90.00
_cell.angle_gamma   90.00
#
_symmetry.space_group_name_H-M   'P 1'
#
loop_
_entity.id
_entity.type
_entity.pdbx_description
1 polymer ?
#
loop_
_entity_poly.entity_id
_entity_poly.type
_entity_poly.pdbx_seq_one_letter_code
_entity_poly.pdbx_strand_id
1 'polypeptide(L)'
;MPADPRDVLTRPAPPPDATVRYGDHPEQVADLRRPAGDGPARPLVVVVHGGFWRAEYDRTHTGPMADALAAVGHPVAQLEYRRTGQPGGGWPHTLEDVLAGVAALPGLASAALPGRVAPVPPILVGHSAGGHLALYAAATAPATVGGVLALAPVADLAEAYRLDLDDGAVAALLGGGPAEVPERYAAADPSALVPTRVRTVVMHGTLDEQVPVAVSRSWVAAARAAGTPATLIELPKCEHFGLIAPGDPAWPAVVDALRSLHDDLPAIDAASRTR
;
A
#
# COMPACT_ATOMS: atom_id res chain seq x y z
N MET A 1 27.76 -0.17 9.33
CA MET A 1 26.45 0.15 9.93
C MET A 1 25.42 0.01 8.81
N PRO A 2 24.29 -0.67 9.02
CA PRO A 2 23.16 -0.53 8.10
C PRO A 2 22.79 0.96 7.99
N ALA A 3 22.34 1.41 6.83
CA ALA A 3 21.80 2.76 6.69
C ALA A 3 20.57 2.92 7.59
N ASP A 4 20.31 4.13 8.11
CA ASP A 4 19.06 4.39 8.83
C ASP A 4 17.90 4.23 7.84
N PRO A 5 16.94 3.32 8.07
CA PRO A 5 15.82 3.14 7.16
C PRO A 5 15.02 4.43 6.91
N ARG A 6 15.00 5.38 7.87
CA ARG A 6 14.33 6.68 7.70
C ARG A 6 14.94 7.51 6.57
N ASP A 7 16.20 7.27 6.22
CA ASP A 7 16.86 7.95 5.09
C ASP A 7 16.10 7.75 3.78
N VAL A 8 15.33 6.65 3.64
CA VAL A 8 14.51 6.36 2.45
C VAL A 8 13.53 7.49 2.12
N LEU A 9 13.03 8.21 3.12
CA LEU A 9 12.05 9.29 2.94
C LEU A 9 12.62 10.49 2.18
N THR A 10 13.94 10.65 2.21
CA THR A 10 14.64 11.78 1.55
C THR A 10 15.59 11.32 0.46
N ARG A 11 15.77 10.00 0.29
CA ARG A 11 16.70 9.45 -0.69
C ARG A 11 16.17 9.72 -2.10
N PRO A 12 16.97 10.34 -2.98
CA PRO A 12 16.57 10.53 -4.37
C PRO A 12 16.43 9.16 -5.06
N ALA A 13 15.38 9.03 -5.86
CA ALA A 13 15.19 7.92 -6.79
C ALA A 13 15.41 8.41 -8.22
N PRO A 14 15.76 7.53 -9.17
CA PRO A 14 15.76 7.87 -10.59
C PRO A 14 14.39 8.43 -11.01
N PRO A 15 14.34 9.37 -11.98
CA PRO A 15 13.07 9.86 -12.50
C PRO A 15 12.25 8.70 -13.10
N PRO A 16 10.91 8.81 -13.12
CA PRO A 16 10.07 7.79 -13.74
C PRO A 16 10.23 7.78 -15.26
N ASP A 17 9.91 6.65 -15.90
CA ASP A 17 9.92 6.53 -17.36
C ASP A 17 8.78 7.33 -18.02
N ALA A 18 7.66 7.47 -17.31
CA ALA A 18 6.52 8.29 -17.71
C ALA A 18 5.69 8.71 -16.49
N THR A 19 4.96 9.82 -16.60
CA THR A 19 3.91 10.20 -15.65
C THR A 19 2.59 10.25 -16.40
N VAL A 20 1.58 9.53 -15.91
CA VAL A 20 0.24 9.47 -16.51
C VAL A 20 -0.78 10.15 -15.58
N ARG A 21 -1.87 10.66 -16.17
CA ARG A 21 -3.02 11.20 -15.42
C ARG A 21 -4.15 10.18 -15.46
N TYR A 22 -4.69 9.83 -14.31
CA TYR A 22 -5.87 8.96 -14.22
C TYR A 22 -7.17 9.74 -13.96
N GLY A 23 -7.07 11.06 -13.81
CA GLY A 23 -8.21 11.97 -13.70
C GLY A 23 -7.80 13.44 -13.88
N ASP A 24 -8.76 14.33 -13.70
CA ASP A 24 -8.62 15.76 -14.00
C ASP A 24 -7.90 16.54 -12.90
N HIS A 25 -7.97 16.08 -11.64
CA HIS A 25 -7.34 16.79 -10.52
C HIS A 25 -5.80 16.72 -10.61
N PRO A 26 -5.03 17.77 -10.22
CA PRO A 26 -3.57 17.76 -10.30
C PRO A 26 -2.90 16.55 -9.65
N GLU A 27 -3.41 16.13 -8.49
CA GLU A 27 -2.96 14.95 -7.73
C GLU A 27 -3.43 13.61 -8.31
N GLN A 28 -4.26 13.59 -9.34
CA GLN A 28 -4.69 12.35 -9.99
C GLN A 28 -3.68 11.88 -11.05
N VAL A 29 -2.45 11.64 -10.59
CA VAL A 29 -1.30 11.22 -11.39
C VAL A 29 -0.67 9.93 -10.89
N ALA A 30 0.07 9.25 -11.76
CA ALA A 30 0.95 8.18 -11.34
C ALA A 30 2.25 8.18 -12.13
N ASP A 31 3.33 7.86 -11.44
CA ASP A 31 4.64 7.69 -12.05
C ASP A 31 4.85 6.22 -12.42
N LEU A 32 5.20 5.96 -13.67
CA LEU A 32 5.40 4.64 -14.22
C LEU A 32 6.88 4.30 -14.32
N ARG A 33 7.23 3.08 -13.94
CA ARG A 33 8.57 2.51 -14.10
C ARG A 33 8.51 1.22 -14.90
N ARG A 34 9.37 1.15 -15.92
CA ARG A 34 9.56 0.00 -16.78
C ARG A 34 10.27 -1.11 -16.00
N PRO A 35 9.79 -2.37 -16.06
CA PRO A 35 10.51 -3.48 -15.46
C PRO A 35 11.86 -3.69 -16.15
N ALA A 36 12.88 -4.01 -15.38
CA ALA A 36 14.16 -4.46 -15.93
C ALA A 36 14.01 -5.81 -16.66
N GLY A 37 14.80 -5.98 -17.71
CA GLY A 37 14.82 -7.18 -18.55
C GLY A 37 13.73 -7.22 -19.62
N ASP A 38 13.79 -8.27 -20.45
CA ASP A 38 12.90 -8.47 -21.60
C ASP A 38 11.87 -9.58 -21.40
N GLY A 39 11.56 -9.89 -20.14
CA GLY A 39 10.58 -10.91 -19.76
C GLY A 39 9.16 -10.62 -20.28
N PRO A 40 8.26 -11.61 -20.18
CA PRO A 40 6.86 -11.45 -20.58
C PRO A 40 6.17 -10.36 -19.74
N ALA A 41 5.01 -9.91 -20.23
CA ALA A 41 4.17 -9.00 -19.49
C ALA A 41 3.78 -9.58 -18.12
N ARG A 42 3.81 -8.74 -17.07
CA ARG A 42 3.48 -9.14 -15.69
C ARG A 42 2.34 -8.28 -15.13
N PRO A 43 1.60 -8.77 -14.12
CA PRO A 43 0.66 -7.93 -13.38
C PRO A 43 1.32 -6.61 -12.95
N LEU A 44 0.58 -5.51 -13.11
CA LEU A 44 1.04 -4.20 -12.64
C LEU A 44 1.15 -4.19 -11.12
N VAL A 45 2.25 -3.65 -10.60
CA VAL A 45 2.39 -3.34 -9.18
C VAL A 45 2.03 -1.88 -8.98
N VAL A 46 0.92 -1.61 -8.29
CA VAL A 46 0.53 -0.26 -7.92
C VAL A 46 1.02 0.03 -6.50
N VAL A 47 1.95 0.96 -6.37
CA VAL A 47 2.47 1.42 -5.10
C VAL A 47 1.62 2.57 -4.58
N VAL A 48 1.07 2.41 -3.37
CA VAL A 48 0.27 3.44 -2.68
C VAL A 48 1.06 3.92 -1.46
N HIS A 49 1.43 5.20 -1.49
CA HIS A 49 2.33 5.77 -0.50
C HIS A 49 1.63 6.05 0.84
N GLY A 50 2.41 6.04 1.93
CA GLY A 50 1.99 6.42 3.28
C GLY A 50 2.07 7.92 3.57
N GLY A 51 2.23 8.27 4.86
CA GLY A 51 2.32 9.68 5.31
C GLY A 51 1.04 10.22 5.92
N PHE A 52 0.26 9.36 6.61
CA PHE A 52 -0.97 9.74 7.30
C PHE A 52 -1.97 10.54 6.45
N TRP A 53 -1.99 10.27 5.14
CA TRP A 53 -2.81 10.94 4.13
C TRP A 53 -2.58 12.44 4.02
N ARG A 54 -1.51 12.97 4.62
CA ARG A 54 -1.27 14.41 4.71
C ARG A 54 -0.49 14.94 3.52
N ALA A 55 -0.72 16.20 3.18
CA ALA A 55 -0.15 16.86 2.00
C ALA A 55 1.38 16.91 2.00
N GLU A 56 2.03 16.81 3.16
CA GLU A 56 3.48 16.84 3.34
C GLU A 56 4.20 15.66 2.68
N TYR A 57 3.49 14.56 2.41
CA TYR A 57 4.05 13.35 1.83
C TYR A 57 3.33 13.02 0.53
N ASP A 58 4.07 12.83 -0.55
CA ASP A 58 3.55 12.50 -1.87
C ASP A 58 4.15 11.17 -2.38
N ARG A 59 3.80 10.71 -3.58
CA ARG A 59 4.31 9.42 -4.08
C ARG A 59 5.84 9.32 -4.13
N THR A 60 6.58 10.45 -4.14
CA THR A 60 8.04 10.47 -4.36
C THR A 60 8.83 9.80 -3.24
N HIS A 61 8.34 9.79 -1.99
CA HIS A 61 9.06 9.11 -0.89
C HIS A 61 9.07 7.58 -1.01
N THR A 62 8.20 7.02 -1.85
CA THR A 62 8.26 5.60 -2.24
C THR A 62 9.09 5.35 -3.50
N GLY A 63 9.75 6.38 -4.04
CA GLY A 63 10.59 6.31 -5.23
C GLY A 63 11.65 5.21 -5.17
N PRO A 64 12.46 5.12 -4.10
CA PRO A 64 13.46 4.06 -3.98
C PRO A 64 12.85 2.65 -3.99
N MET A 65 11.70 2.46 -3.32
CA MET A 65 10.96 1.20 -3.33
C MET A 65 10.50 0.84 -4.74
N ALA A 66 9.86 1.78 -5.43
CA ALA A 66 9.35 1.56 -6.78
C ALA A 66 10.46 1.27 -7.79
N ASP A 67 11.60 1.95 -7.68
CA ASP A 67 12.79 1.69 -8.49
C ASP A 67 13.32 0.27 -8.26
N ALA A 68 13.45 -0.14 -7.00
CA ALA A 68 13.91 -1.48 -6.65
C ALA A 68 12.95 -2.60 -7.11
N LEU A 69 11.63 -2.36 -7.04
CA LEU A 69 10.62 -3.28 -7.57
C LEU A 69 10.70 -3.40 -9.09
N ALA A 70 10.94 -2.29 -9.80
CA ALA A 70 11.16 -2.29 -11.24
C ALA A 70 12.46 -3.03 -11.62
N ALA A 71 13.53 -2.83 -10.84
CA ALA A 71 14.82 -3.51 -11.04
C ALA A 71 14.74 -5.03 -10.89
N VAL A 72 13.79 -5.55 -10.09
CA VAL A 72 13.52 -7.00 -9.98
C VAL A 72 12.42 -7.49 -10.94
N GLY A 73 12.08 -6.68 -11.94
CA GLY A 73 11.30 -7.08 -13.11
C GLY A 73 9.79 -6.90 -13.00
N HIS A 74 9.29 -6.04 -12.10
CA HIS A 74 7.85 -5.68 -12.06
C HIS A 74 7.58 -4.36 -12.79
N PRO A 75 6.54 -4.25 -13.64
CA PRO A 75 6.04 -2.94 -14.03
C PRO A 75 5.41 -2.27 -12.80
N VAL A 76 5.80 -1.03 -12.52
CA VAL A 76 5.36 -0.31 -11.32
C VAL A 76 4.64 0.97 -11.68
N ALA A 77 3.55 1.26 -10.99
CA ALA A 77 2.89 2.56 -10.99
C ALA A 77 2.83 3.11 -9.55
N GLN A 78 3.51 4.23 -9.28
CA GLN A 78 3.41 4.93 -8.01
C GLN A 78 2.22 5.89 -8.08
N LEU A 79 1.14 5.54 -7.40
CA LEU A 79 -0.11 6.29 -7.42
C LEU A 79 -0.05 7.50 -6.48
N GLU A 80 -0.40 8.67 -6.99
CA GLU A 80 -0.72 9.86 -6.21
C GLU A 80 -2.23 9.94 -5.96
N TYR A 81 -2.65 10.63 -4.89
CA TYR A 81 -4.07 10.86 -4.58
C TYR A 81 -4.22 12.15 -3.78
N ARG A 82 -5.40 12.81 -3.79
CA ARG A 82 -5.64 14.00 -2.94
C ARG A 82 -5.44 13.71 -1.46
N ARG A 83 -4.82 14.63 -0.73
CA ARG A 83 -4.39 14.46 0.67
C ARG A 83 -4.98 15.52 1.59
N THR A 84 -5.15 15.19 2.87
CA THR A 84 -5.58 16.15 3.89
C THR A 84 -4.62 17.34 3.93
N GLY A 85 -5.17 18.54 4.15
CA GLY A 85 -4.43 19.80 3.98
C GLY A 85 -4.49 20.38 2.56
N GLN A 86 -4.94 19.62 1.56
CA GLN A 86 -5.25 20.14 0.21
C GLN A 86 -6.75 20.41 0.03
N PRO A 87 -7.14 21.32 -0.87
CA PRO A 87 -8.53 21.49 -1.26
C PRO A 87 -9.16 20.17 -1.73
N GLY A 88 -10.20 19.75 -1.02
CA GLY A 88 -10.92 18.53 -1.33
C GLY A 88 -10.18 17.23 -1.01
N GLY A 89 -9.08 17.26 -0.26
CA GLY A 89 -8.49 16.04 0.30
C GLY A 89 -9.18 15.59 1.59
N GLY A 90 -9.00 14.32 1.93
CA GLY A 90 -9.78 13.65 2.97
C GLY A 90 -11.04 12.97 2.41
N TRP A 91 -11.96 12.65 3.29
CA TRP A 91 -13.20 11.96 2.96
C TRP A 91 -14.12 12.81 2.07
N PRO A 92 -14.72 12.23 1.01
CA PRO A 92 -14.48 10.88 0.47
C PRO A 92 -13.36 10.82 -0.57
N HIS A 93 -12.94 11.98 -1.07
CA HIS A 93 -12.14 12.14 -2.29
C HIS A 93 -10.77 11.46 -2.28
N THR A 94 -10.07 11.40 -1.14
CA THR A 94 -8.81 10.64 -1.02
C THR A 94 -9.01 9.17 -1.37
N LEU A 95 -10.12 8.59 -0.89
CA LEU A 95 -10.44 7.18 -1.11
C LEU A 95 -10.94 6.97 -2.55
N GLU A 96 -11.76 7.88 -3.06
CA GLU A 96 -12.25 7.86 -4.45
C GLU A 96 -11.11 7.96 -5.46
N ASP A 97 -10.11 8.80 -5.21
CA ASP A 97 -8.91 8.93 -6.05
C ASP A 97 -8.15 7.62 -6.15
N VAL A 98 -7.98 6.91 -5.03
CA VAL A 98 -7.31 5.61 -5.04
C VAL A 98 -8.11 4.58 -5.83
N LEU A 99 -9.42 4.52 -5.66
CA LEU A 99 -10.27 3.61 -6.43
C LEU A 99 -10.20 3.90 -7.93
N ALA A 100 -10.27 5.17 -8.32
CA ALA A 100 -10.16 5.61 -9.71
C ALA A 100 -8.78 5.25 -10.30
N GLY A 101 -7.70 5.52 -9.56
CA GLY A 101 -6.33 5.18 -9.95
C GLY A 101 -6.15 3.68 -10.15
N VAL A 102 -6.53 2.87 -9.16
CA VAL A 102 -6.42 1.39 -9.24
C VAL A 102 -7.17 0.82 -10.44
N ALA A 103 -8.35 1.36 -10.77
CA ALA A 103 -9.11 0.93 -11.93
C ALA A 103 -8.48 1.34 -13.27
N ALA A 104 -7.92 2.55 -13.36
CA ALA A 104 -7.42 3.11 -14.62
C ALA A 104 -5.98 2.69 -14.97
N LEU A 105 -5.12 2.51 -13.95
CA LEU A 105 -3.68 2.34 -14.14
C LEU A 105 -3.26 1.13 -14.98
N PRO A 106 -3.92 -0.05 -14.94
CA PRO A 106 -3.55 -1.15 -15.82
C PRO A 106 -3.59 -0.79 -17.32
N GLY A 107 -4.62 -0.04 -17.73
CA GLY A 107 -4.76 0.42 -19.12
C GLY A 107 -3.74 1.50 -19.49
N LEU A 108 -3.60 2.51 -18.63
CA LEU A 108 -2.64 3.61 -18.82
C LEU A 108 -1.20 3.09 -18.89
N ALA A 109 -0.83 2.18 -17.97
CA ALA A 109 0.49 1.58 -17.93
C ALA A 109 0.74 0.66 -19.13
N SER A 110 -0.26 -0.11 -19.59
CA SER A 110 -0.14 -0.93 -20.79
C SER A 110 0.13 -0.10 -22.05
N ALA A 111 -0.51 1.07 -22.17
CA ALA A 111 -0.28 2.00 -23.27
C ALA A 111 1.11 2.66 -23.21
N ALA A 112 1.55 3.08 -22.01
CA ALA A 112 2.84 3.74 -21.82
C ALA A 112 4.04 2.77 -21.83
N LEU A 113 3.82 1.50 -21.45
CA LEU A 113 4.84 0.45 -21.39
C LEU A 113 4.42 -0.78 -22.24
N PRO A 114 4.39 -0.66 -23.58
CA PRO A 114 3.90 -1.72 -24.46
C PRO A 114 4.59 -3.07 -24.22
N GLY A 115 3.78 -4.13 -24.09
CA GLY A 115 4.25 -5.50 -23.90
C GLY A 115 4.80 -5.82 -22.50
N ARG A 116 4.73 -4.88 -21.54
CA ARG A 116 5.26 -5.09 -20.18
C ARG A 116 4.18 -5.33 -19.13
N VAL A 117 2.95 -4.90 -19.36
CA VAL A 117 1.84 -5.01 -18.39
C VAL A 117 0.83 -6.06 -18.86
N ALA A 118 0.57 -7.06 -18.03
CA ALA A 118 -0.41 -8.10 -18.30
C ALA A 118 -1.85 -7.55 -18.11
N PRO A 119 -2.83 -8.00 -18.91
CA PRO A 119 -4.21 -7.51 -18.85
C PRO A 119 -5.00 -8.19 -17.71
N VAL A 120 -4.49 -8.08 -16.49
CA VAL A 120 -5.09 -8.61 -15.26
C VAL A 120 -5.13 -7.53 -14.19
N PRO A 121 -5.99 -7.65 -13.16
CA PRO A 121 -6.00 -6.72 -12.04
C PRO A 121 -4.60 -6.56 -11.40
N PRO A 122 -4.22 -5.34 -10.99
CA PRO A 122 -2.92 -5.06 -10.40
C PRO A 122 -2.80 -5.67 -9.00
N ILE A 123 -1.55 -5.87 -8.57
CA ILE A 123 -1.23 -6.12 -7.16
C ILE A 123 -0.94 -4.77 -6.50
N LEU A 124 -1.59 -4.50 -5.37
CA LEU A 124 -1.38 -3.27 -4.62
C LEU A 124 -0.28 -3.49 -3.57
N VAL A 125 0.69 -2.59 -3.53
CA VAL A 125 1.70 -2.51 -2.45
C VAL A 125 1.48 -1.19 -1.73
N GLY A 126 0.88 -1.25 -0.54
CA GLY A 126 0.56 -0.07 0.24
C GLY A 126 1.39 0.01 1.52
N HIS A 127 1.99 1.17 1.81
CA HIS A 127 2.72 1.40 3.07
C HIS A 127 1.93 2.30 4.02
N SER A 128 1.83 1.93 5.30
CA SER A 128 1.22 2.78 6.34
C SER A 128 -0.21 3.21 5.98
N ALA A 129 -0.45 4.52 5.85
CA ALA A 129 -1.67 5.12 5.32
C ALA A 129 -2.05 4.67 3.89
N GLY A 130 -1.07 4.32 3.06
CA GLY A 130 -1.28 3.67 1.76
C GLY A 130 -1.61 2.19 1.88
N GLY A 131 -1.14 1.53 2.95
CA GLY A 131 -1.57 0.18 3.33
C GLY A 131 -3.04 0.14 3.71
N HIS A 132 -3.52 1.14 4.45
CA HIS A 132 -4.95 1.39 4.67
C HIS A 132 -5.72 1.46 3.34
N LEU A 133 -5.28 2.34 2.42
CA LEU A 133 -5.97 2.57 1.16
C LEU A 133 -5.98 1.33 0.24
N ALA A 134 -4.91 0.53 0.26
CA ALA A 134 -4.86 -0.74 -0.47
C ALA A 134 -5.85 -1.78 0.09
N LEU A 135 -5.96 -1.90 1.42
CA LEU A 135 -6.95 -2.76 2.08
C LEU A 135 -8.38 -2.29 1.79
N TYR A 136 -8.61 -0.98 1.85
CA TYR A 136 -9.90 -0.36 1.51
C TYR A 136 -10.31 -0.68 0.06
N ALA A 137 -9.41 -0.51 -0.91
CA ALA A 137 -9.69 -0.83 -2.32
C ALA A 137 -10.00 -2.32 -2.51
N ALA A 138 -9.28 -3.21 -1.81
CA ALA A 138 -9.54 -4.64 -1.85
C ALA A 138 -10.88 -5.05 -1.24
N ALA A 139 -11.43 -4.27 -0.30
CA ALA A 139 -12.73 -4.54 0.30
C ALA A 139 -13.90 -3.97 -0.52
N THR A 140 -13.73 -2.77 -1.08
CA THR A 140 -14.81 -2.02 -1.76
C THR A 140 -14.87 -2.25 -3.27
N ALA A 141 -13.72 -2.53 -3.90
CA ALA A 141 -13.62 -2.82 -5.33
C ALA A 141 -12.82 -4.12 -5.60
N PRO A 142 -13.18 -5.28 -4.99
CA PRO A 142 -12.38 -6.50 -5.06
C PRO A 142 -12.20 -7.09 -6.47
N ALA A 143 -12.95 -6.62 -7.48
CA ALA A 143 -12.78 -7.02 -8.88
C ALA A 143 -11.63 -6.30 -9.57
N THR A 144 -11.20 -5.14 -9.06
CA THR A 144 -10.11 -4.33 -9.63
C THR A 144 -8.78 -4.61 -8.96
N VAL A 145 -8.69 -5.58 -8.04
CA VAL A 145 -7.48 -5.88 -7.26
C VAL A 145 -7.12 -7.36 -7.39
N GLY A 146 -5.89 -7.64 -7.83
CA GLY A 146 -5.35 -9.00 -7.99
C GLY A 146 -4.76 -9.56 -6.68
N GLY A 147 -4.31 -8.69 -5.79
CA GLY A 147 -3.77 -9.04 -4.48
C GLY A 147 -3.27 -7.81 -3.74
N VAL A 148 -3.05 -7.93 -2.43
CA VAL A 148 -2.53 -6.84 -1.59
C VAL A 148 -1.30 -7.30 -0.81
N LEU A 149 -0.24 -6.50 -0.88
CA LEU A 149 0.87 -6.49 0.06
C LEU A 149 0.77 -5.20 0.89
N ALA A 150 0.29 -5.32 2.12
CA ALA A 150 0.14 -4.20 3.04
C ALA A 150 1.35 -4.15 3.99
N LEU A 151 2.15 -3.10 3.88
CA LEU A 151 3.36 -2.87 4.66
C LEU A 151 3.05 -1.91 5.82
N ALA A 152 3.09 -2.41 7.06
CA ALA A 152 2.73 -1.69 8.28
C ALA A 152 1.41 -0.87 8.19
N PRO A 153 0.29 -1.45 7.73
CA PRO A 153 -0.92 -0.69 7.42
C PRO A 153 -1.62 -0.12 8.66
N VAL A 154 -2.25 1.05 8.49
CA VAL A 154 -3.29 1.54 9.41
C VAL A 154 -4.59 0.77 9.15
N ALA A 155 -4.68 -0.46 9.64
CA ALA A 155 -5.76 -1.40 9.30
C ALA A 155 -7.02 -1.29 10.18
N ASP A 156 -7.01 -0.40 11.18
CA ASP A 156 -8.11 -0.11 12.09
C ASP A 156 -8.12 1.40 12.36
N LEU A 157 -9.02 2.13 11.72
CA LEU A 157 -9.09 3.59 11.82
C LEU A 157 -9.64 4.03 13.17
N ALA A 158 -10.59 3.28 13.74
CA ALA A 158 -11.13 3.57 15.07
C ALA A 158 -10.05 3.45 16.15
N GLU A 159 -9.22 2.40 16.10
CA GLU A 159 -8.10 2.22 17.03
C GLU A 159 -7.00 3.25 16.77
N ALA A 160 -6.66 3.54 15.51
CA ALA A 160 -5.70 4.58 15.18
C ALA A 160 -6.13 5.97 15.66
N TYR A 161 -7.43 6.29 15.60
CA TYR A 161 -7.99 7.50 16.21
C TYR A 161 -7.88 7.47 17.74
N ARG A 162 -8.21 6.34 18.39
CA ARG A 162 -8.13 6.19 19.86
C ARG A 162 -6.70 6.35 20.38
N LEU A 163 -5.72 5.89 19.61
CA LEU A 163 -4.30 6.04 19.90
C LEU A 163 -3.73 7.42 19.53
N ASP A 164 -4.54 8.27 18.89
CA ASP A 164 -4.17 9.59 18.39
C ASP A 164 -2.90 9.55 17.52
N LEU A 165 -2.85 8.59 16.59
CA LEU A 165 -1.69 8.45 15.71
C LEU A 165 -1.49 9.71 14.86
N ASP A 166 -0.27 10.25 14.92
CA ASP A 166 0.18 11.43 14.17
C ASP A 166 -0.72 12.65 14.38
N ASP A 167 -1.07 12.94 15.64
CA ASP A 167 -1.77 14.16 16.07
C ASP A 167 -3.09 14.38 15.29
N GLY A 168 -4.04 13.46 15.43
CA GLY A 168 -5.38 13.57 14.86
C GLY A 168 -5.50 13.25 13.36
N ALA A 169 -4.54 12.53 12.77
CA ALA A 169 -4.54 12.23 11.33
C ALA A 169 -5.83 11.55 10.84
N VAL A 170 -6.38 10.61 11.60
CA VAL A 170 -7.64 9.94 11.23
C VAL A 170 -8.82 10.91 11.25
N ALA A 171 -8.87 11.80 12.25
CA ALA A 171 -9.90 12.82 12.35
C ALA A 171 -9.85 13.79 11.16
N ALA A 172 -8.63 14.17 10.75
CA ALA A 172 -8.42 15.00 9.57
C ALA A 172 -8.84 14.29 8.28
N LEU A 173 -8.59 12.98 8.15
CA LEU A 173 -9.03 12.18 7.01
C LEU A 173 -10.57 12.10 6.95
N LEU A 174 -11.21 11.69 8.04
CA LEU A 174 -12.65 11.38 8.04
C LEU A 174 -13.54 12.56 8.40
N GLY A 175 -12.96 13.68 8.87
CA GLY A 175 -13.70 14.87 9.28
C GLY A 175 -14.36 14.78 10.66
N GLY A 176 -13.85 13.93 11.55
CA GLY A 176 -14.34 13.71 12.92
C GLY A 176 -13.93 12.35 13.49
N GLY A 177 -14.19 12.14 14.77
CA GLY A 177 -13.98 10.86 15.45
C GLY A 177 -15.11 9.85 15.23
N PRO A 178 -14.96 8.59 15.69
CA PRO A 178 -15.94 7.52 15.44
C PRO A 178 -17.35 7.79 15.99
N ALA A 179 -17.46 8.58 17.06
CA ALA A 179 -18.75 8.98 17.63
C ALA A 179 -19.43 10.12 16.85
N GLU A 180 -18.66 10.92 16.11
CA GLU A 180 -19.13 12.10 15.38
C GLU A 180 -19.52 11.76 13.94
N VAL A 181 -18.75 10.87 13.29
CA VAL A 181 -18.96 10.45 11.90
C VAL A 181 -18.96 8.91 11.74
N PRO A 182 -19.80 8.18 12.50
CA PRO A 182 -19.79 6.72 12.54
C PRO A 182 -19.97 6.05 11.17
N GLU A 183 -20.76 6.66 10.28
CA GLU A 183 -21.00 6.16 8.93
C GLU A 183 -19.74 6.18 8.06
N ARG A 184 -18.82 7.14 8.29
CA ARG A 184 -17.57 7.23 7.54
C ARG A 184 -16.57 6.18 7.99
N TYR A 185 -16.49 5.91 9.29
CA TYR A 185 -15.70 4.79 9.83
C TYR A 185 -16.23 3.46 9.31
N ALA A 186 -17.55 3.23 9.36
CA ALA A 186 -18.16 2.01 8.83
C ALA A 186 -17.89 1.80 7.33
N ALA A 187 -17.75 2.89 6.57
CA ALA A 187 -17.50 2.83 5.12
C ALA A 187 -16.02 2.79 4.74
N ALA A 188 -15.10 3.29 5.57
CA ALA A 188 -13.69 3.45 5.25
C ALA A 188 -12.77 2.46 5.97
N ASP A 189 -13.12 2.04 7.18
CA ASP A 189 -12.24 1.31 8.07
C ASP A 189 -12.06 -0.16 7.63
N PRO A 190 -10.84 -0.62 7.27
CA PRO A 190 -10.61 -2.00 6.85
C PRO A 190 -11.04 -3.03 7.90
N SER A 191 -11.06 -2.68 9.19
CA SER A 191 -11.53 -3.57 10.27
C SER A 191 -13.06 -3.77 10.24
N ALA A 192 -13.81 -2.79 9.74
CA ALA A 192 -15.26 -2.85 9.56
C ALA A 192 -15.67 -3.50 8.23
N LEU A 193 -14.72 -3.62 7.29
CA LEU A 193 -14.97 -4.07 5.91
C LEU A 193 -14.60 -5.53 5.66
N VAL A 194 -14.19 -6.29 6.68
CA VAL A 194 -13.98 -7.75 6.56
C VAL A 194 -15.32 -8.51 6.55
N PRO A 195 -15.44 -9.65 5.82
CA PRO A 195 -14.39 -10.29 5.03
C PRO A 195 -14.18 -9.68 3.64
N THR A 196 -12.95 -9.78 3.12
CA THR A 196 -12.64 -9.59 1.70
C THR A 196 -12.23 -10.90 1.03
N ARG A 197 -12.48 -11.01 -0.27
CA ARG A 197 -12.08 -12.15 -1.11
C ARG A 197 -10.67 -12.03 -1.70
N VAL A 198 -10.03 -10.86 -1.55
CA VAL A 198 -8.72 -10.58 -2.14
C VAL A 198 -7.61 -11.16 -1.26
N ARG A 199 -6.69 -11.93 -1.87
CA ARG A 199 -5.51 -12.46 -1.17
C ARG A 199 -4.66 -11.30 -0.64
N THR A 200 -4.40 -11.31 0.66
CA THR A 200 -3.72 -10.23 1.36
C THR A 200 -2.55 -10.75 2.17
N VAL A 201 -1.37 -10.17 1.98
CA VAL A 201 -0.21 -10.37 2.85
C VAL A 201 0.05 -9.06 3.58
N VAL A 202 0.02 -9.12 4.91
CA VAL A 202 0.41 -8.02 5.79
C VAL A 202 1.82 -8.29 6.28
N MET A 203 2.72 -7.31 6.11
CA MET A 203 4.05 -7.34 6.69
C MET A 203 4.19 -6.20 7.70
N HIS A 204 4.77 -6.48 8.87
CA HIS A 204 4.87 -5.47 9.92
C HIS A 204 6.15 -5.65 10.74
N GLY A 205 6.90 -4.56 10.96
CA GLY A 205 8.08 -4.54 11.81
C GLY A 205 7.72 -4.58 13.30
N THR A 206 8.39 -5.40 14.12
CA THR A 206 8.05 -5.48 15.55
C THR A 206 8.56 -4.28 16.36
N LEU A 207 9.39 -3.40 15.77
CA LEU A 207 9.89 -2.16 16.37
C LEU A 207 9.21 -0.93 15.78
N ASP A 208 8.06 -1.09 15.15
CA ASP A 208 7.28 0.01 14.60
C ASP A 208 6.71 0.90 15.72
N GLU A 209 7.13 2.16 15.75
CA GLU A 209 6.67 3.18 16.71
C GLU A 209 5.62 4.12 16.11
N GLN A 210 5.35 4.03 14.80
CA GLN A 210 4.39 4.89 14.10
C GLN A 210 3.01 4.25 14.07
N VAL A 211 2.96 2.96 13.72
CA VAL A 211 1.74 2.16 13.73
C VAL A 211 2.03 0.91 14.57
N PRO A 212 1.41 0.76 15.75
CA PRO A 212 1.68 -0.42 16.57
C PRO A 212 1.32 -1.72 15.84
N VAL A 213 2.22 -2.70 15.85
CA VAL A 213 2.01 -4.03 15.23
C VAL A 213 0.73 -4.73 15.69
N ALA A 214 0.22 -4.37 16.88
CA ALA A 214 -1.06 -4.83 17.41
C ALA A 214 -2.24 -4.56 16.44
N VAL A 215 -2.23 -3.44 15.71
CA VAL A 215 -3.24 -3.08 14.70
C VAL A 215 -3.28 -4.11 13.57
N SER A 216 -2.12 -4.56 13.08
CA SER A 216 -2.06 -5.60 12.05
C SER A 216 -2.40 -6.98 12.61
N ARG A 217 -1.98 -7.30 13.84
CA ARG A 217 -2.33 -8.57 14.49
C ARG A 217 -3.83 -8.73 14.68
N SER A 218 -4.52 -7.71 15.21
CA SER A 218 -5.97 -7.74 15.42
C SER A 218 -6.72 -7.84 14.09
N TRP A 219 -6.35 -7.04 13.10
CA TRP A 219 -6.98 -7.07 11.78
C TRP A 219 -6.82 -8.44 11.10
N VAL A 220 -5.61 -9.01 11.06
CA VAL A 220 -5.41 -10.33 10.41
C VAL A 220 -6.15 -11.44 11.15
N ALA A 221 -6.20 -11.41 12.48
CA ALA A 221 -6.96 -12.38 13.27
C ALA A 221 -8.46 -12.32 12.95
N ALA A 222 -9.06 -11.11 12.93
CA ALA A 222 -10.46 -10.90 12.59
C ALA A 222 -10.75 -11.28 11.12
N ALA A 223 -9.90 -10.85 10.20
CA ALA A 223 -10.03 -11.14 8.77
C ALA A 223 -10.03 -12.65 8.51
N ARG A 224 -9.10 -13.40 9.11
CA ARG A 224 -9.04 -14.87 9.02
C ARG A 224 -10.26 -15.54 9.62
N ALA A 225 -10.70 -15.10 10.80
CA ALA A 225 -11.90 -15.63 11.44
C ALA A 225 -13.16 -15.44 10.58
N ALA A 226 -13.21 -14.35 9.81
CA ALA A 226 -14.28 -14.07 8.85
C ALA A 226 -14.11 -14.75 7.47
N GLY A 227 -13.00 -15.46 7.22
CA GLY A 227 -12.74 -16.18 5.97
C GLY A 227 -11.94 -15.41 4.91
N THR A 228 -11.36 -14.25 5.24
CA THR A 228 -10.45 -13.53 4.35
C THR A 228 -9.13 -14.32 4.20
N PRO A 229 -8.60 -14.49 2.97
CA PRO A 229 -7.30 -15.11 2.72
C PRO A 229 -6.14 -14.15 3.08
N ALA A 230 -5.98 -13.90 4.39
CA ALA A 230 -4.97 -13.00 4.93
C ALA A 230 -3.78 -13.75 5.57
N THR A 231 -2.56 -13.26 5.36
CA THR A 231 -1.34 -13.72 6.05
C THR A 231 -0.66 -12.57 6.76
N LEU A 232 -0.19 -12.78 7.99
CA LEU A 232 0.70 -11.84 8.70
C LEU A 232 2.14 -12.38 8.67
N ILE A 233 3.08 -11.51 8.30
CA ILE A 233 4.52 -11.72 8.43
C ILE A 233 5.06 -10.62 9.33
N GLU A 234 5.50 -11.01 10.52
CA GLU A 234 6.17 -10.08 11.43
C GLU A 234 7.67 -10.13 11.19
N LEU A 235 8.31 -8.97 11.13
CA LEU A 235 9.76 -8.85 10.94
C LEU A 235 10.40 -8.41 12.26
N PRO A 236 11.06 -9.33 12.99
CA PRO A 236 11.79 -8.97 14.20
C PRO A 236 12.84 -7.91 13.88
N LYS A 237 12.96 -6.91 14.76
CA LYS A 237 13.98 -5.85 14.66
C LYS A 237 13.82 -4.89 13.47
N CYS A 238 12.71 -4.96 12.73
CA CYS A 238 12.37 -3.99 11.70
C CYS A 238 11.49 -2.89 12.31
N GLU A 239 11.76 -1.63 11.97
CA GLU A 239 10.91 -0.48 12.31
C GLU A 239 9.96 -0.15 11.14
N HIS A 240 9.31 1.02 11.16
CA HIS A 240 8.24 1.39 10.22
C HIS A 240 8.69 1.53 8.75
N PHE A 241 9.92 2.00 8.50
CA PHE A 241 10.40 2.38 7.17
C PHE A 241 11.28 1.31 6.50
N GLY A 242 11.82 0.35 7.25
CA GLY A 242 12.65 -0.75 6.74
C GLY A 242 11.93 -1.59 5.68
N LEU A 243 10.60 -1.65 5.76
CA LEU A 243 9.73 -2.31 4.77
C LEU A 243 9.74 -1.65 3.39
N ILE A 244 10.06 -0.36 3.31
CA ILE A 244 10.10 0.41 2.05
C ILE A 244 11.52 0.80 1.62
N ALA A 245 12.53 0.43 2.41
CA ALA A 245 13.93 0.77 2.18
C ALA A 245 14.67 -0.41 1.50
N PRO A 246 15.05 -0.31 0.21
CA PRO A 246 15.67 -1.43 -0.51
C PRO A 246 17.02 -1.90 0.03
N GLY A 247 17.68 -1.08 0.86
CA GLY A 247 18.94 -1.41 1.52
C GLY A 247 18.78 -2.05 2.90
N ASP A 248 17.56 -2.16 3.41
CA ASP A 248 17.28 -2.75 4.72
C ASP A 248 17.32 -4.28 4.67
N PRO A 249 17.78 -4.98 5.74
CA PRO A 249 17.73 -6.44 5.83
C PRO A 249 16.33 -7.05 5.64
N ALA A 250 15.25 -6.29 5.86
CA ALA A 250 13.87 -6.71 5.60
C ALA A 250 13.52 -6.81 4.11
N TRP A 251 14.20 -6.07 3.24
CA TRP A 251 13.81 -5.91 1.84
C TRP A 251 13.65 -7.23 1.05
N PRO A 252 14.55 -8.23 1.18
CA PRO A 252 14.35 -9.52 0.50
C PRO A 252 13.02 -10.19 0.87
N ALA A 253 12.57 -10.08 2.13
CA ALA A 253 11.30 -10.65 2.56
C ALA A 253 10.09 -9.94 1.93
N VAL A 254 10.20 -8.62 1.67
CA VAL A 254 9.19 -7.83 0.97
C VAL A 254 9.05 -8.30 -0.49
N VAL A 255 10.17 -8.50 -1.17
CA VAL A 255 10.19 -9.02 -2.55
C VAL A 255 9.62 -10.44 -2.62
N ASP A 256 9.95 -11.31 -1.68
CA ASP A 256 9.39 -12.66 -1.61
C ASP A 256 7.87 -12.65 -1.35
N ALA A 257 7.41 -11.77 -0.46
CA ALA A 257 5.98 -11.60 -0.19
C ALA A 257 5.21 -11.17 -1.44
N LEU A 258 5.75 -10.20 -2.19
CA LEU A 258 5.19 -9.77 -3.47
C LEU A 258 5.17 -10.89 -4.51
N ARG A 259 6.26 -11.66 -4.64
CA ARG A 259 6.32 -12.83 -5.54
C ARG A 259 5.29 -13.89 -5.20
N SER A 260 5.01 -14.11 -3.90
CA SER A 260 3.95 -15.03 -3.49
C SER A 260 2.56 -14.60 -3.95
N LEU A 261 2.33 -13.31 -4.22
CA LEU A 261 1.05 -12.78 -4.76
C LEU A 261 0.94 -12.91 -6.28
N HIS A 262 2.07 -13.11 -6.97
CA HIS A 262 2.12 -13.36 -8.40
C HIS A 262 2.05 -14.87 -8.74
N ASP A 263 1.90 -15.73 -7.71
CA ASP A 263 2.06 -17.18 -7.79
C ASP A 263 3.45 -17.63 -8.32
N ASP A 264 4.45 -16.72 -8.30
CA ASP A 264 5.84 -17.04 -8.62
C ASP A 264 6.49 -17.92 -7.54
N LEU A 265 5.90 -17.89 -6.33
CA LEU A 265 6.27 -18.70 -5.18
C LEU A 265 5.02 -19.31 -4.56
N PRO A 266 5.14 -20.47 -3.88
CA PRO A 266 4.04 -21.01 -3.06
C PRO A 266 3.51 -19.96 -2.08
N ALA A 267 2.22 -20.04 -1.77
CA ALA A 267 1.61 -19.16 -0.78
C ALA A 267 2.38 -19.20 0.54
N ILE A 268 2.70 -18.03 1.10
CA ILE A 268 3.37 -17.94 2.40
C ILE A 268 2.39 -18.38 3.49
N ASP A 269 2.69 -19.52 4.12
CA ASP A 269 2.03 -19.97 5.35
C ASP A 269 2.68 -19.29 6.56
N ALA A 270 1.85 -18.70 7.42
CA ALA A 270 2.29 -18.06 8.67
C ALA A 270 3.00 -19.04 9.62
N ALA A 271 2.75 -20.35 9.50
CA ALA A 271 3.39 -21.37 10.33
C ALA A 271 4.82 -21.75 9.89
N SER A 272 5.27 -21.31 8.70
CA SER A 272 6.48 -21.85 8.06
C SER A 272 7.78 -21.09 8.36
N ARG A 273 7.75 -19.86 8.89
CA ARG A 273 8.96 -19.02 9.02
C ARG A 273 9.50 -18.83 10.44
N THR A 274 8.93 -19.50 11.44
CA THR A 274 9.59 -19.67 12.76
C THR A 274 10.50 -20.89 12.74
N ARG A 275 11.64 -20.80 12.06
CA ARG A 275 12.83 -21.64 12.31
C ARG A 275 14.09 -20.84 12.06
#